data_AF-A0A7J4S3K8-F1
#
_entry.id   AF-A0A7J4S3K8-F1
#
_cell.length_a   1.000
_cell.length_b   1.000
_cell.length_c   1.000
_cell.angle_alpha   90.00
_cell.angle_beta   90.00
_cell.angle_gamma   90.00
#
_symmetry.space_group_name_H-M   'P 1'
#
loop_
_entity.id
_entity.type
_entity.pdbx_description
1 polymer ?
#
loop_
_entity_poly.entity_id
_entity_poly.type
_entity_poly.pdbx_seq_one_letter_code
_entity_poly.pdbx_strand_id
1 'polypeptide(L)' 'MQIGCGVYVHAVRGHPYLYVWHYETTGGRRRQVKEYMGAAGRQDIREEAIRRVDAYFRRAARDLERLRKETLASIARGR' A
#
# COMPACT_ATOMS: atom_id res chain seq x y z
N MET A 1 7.26 -8.57 -7.53
CA MET A 1 6.46 -7.87 -6.50
C MET A 1 6.60 -6.37 -6.73
N GLN A 2 5.50 -5.61 -6.76
CA GLN A 2 5.56 -4.14 -6.71
C GLN A 2 5.12 -3.71 -5.32
N ILE A 3 5.95 -2.90 -4.66
CA ILE A 3 5.67 -2.35 -3.34
C ILE A 3 5.52 -0.86 -3.49
N GLY A 4 4.46 -0.35 -2.87
CA GLY A 4 4.20 1.07 -2.84
C GLY A 4 2.83 1.32 -2.27
N CYS A 5 2.76 2.30 -1.39
CA CYS A 5 1.54 2.92 -0.97
C CYS A 5 1.78 4.42 -0.79
N GLY A 6 0.71 5.17 -0.71
CA GLY A 6 0.77 6.59 -0.39
C GLY A 6 -0.60 7.21 -0.32
N VAL A 7 -0.60 8.54 -0.24
CA VAL A 7 -1.81 9.35 -0.24
C VAL A 7 -1.74 10.40 -1.33
N TYR A 8 -2.90 10.80 -1.83
CA TYR A 8 -3.03 12.02 -2.62
C TYR A 8 -4.34 12.72 -2.28
N VAL A 9 -4.37 14.03 -2.50
CA VAL A 9 -5.59 14.84 -2.39
C VAL A 9 -6.11 15.13 -3.79
N HIS A 10 -7.39 14.92 -4.01
CA HIS A 10 -8.07 15.26 -5.25
C HIS A 10 -9.26 16.18 -4.95
N ALA A 11 -9.31 17.32 -5.63
CA ALA A 11 -10.39 18.29 -5.48
C ALA A 11 -11.54 17.95 -6.42
N VAL A 12 -12.76 17.80 -5.88
CA VAL A 12 -13.98 17.60 -6.66
C VAL A 12 -14.92 18.76 -6.35
N ARG A 13 -15.28 19.54 -7.38
CA ARG A 13 -16.13 20.75 -7.25
C ARG A 13 -15.63 21.70 -6.14
N GLY A 14 -14.31 21.92 -6.08
CA GLY A 14 -13.66 22.79 -5.08
C GLY A 14 -13.45 22.16 -3.69
N HIS A 15 -13.96 20.95 -3.43
CA HIS A 15 -13.82 20.29 -2.14
C HIS A 15 -12.66 19.29 -2.16
N PRO A 16 -11.66 19.40 -1.25
CA PRO A 16 -10.51 18.50 -1.23
C PRO A 16 -10.84 17.18 -0.55
N TYR A 17 -10.54 16.07 -1.23
CA TYR A 17 -10.77 14.71 -0.75
C TYR A 17 -9.47 13.91 -0.70
N LEU A 18 -9.30 13.16 0.39
CA LEU A 18 -8.14 12.31 0.60
C LEU A 18 -8.38 10.92 -0.01
N TYR A 19 -7.36 10.42 -0.69
CA TYR A 19 -7.31 9.07 -1.20
C TYR A 19 -6.04 8.37 -0.69
N VAL A 20 -6.17 7.09 -0.33
CA VAL A 20 -5.05 6.18 -0.11
C VAL A 20 -4.88 5.33 -1.36
N TRP A 21 -3.66 5.04 -1.76
CA TRP A 21 -3.40 4.06 -2.81
C TRP A 21 -2.34 3.07 -2.37
N HIS A 22 -2.43 1.85 -2.91
CA HIS A 22 -1.42 0.82 -2.70
C HIS A 22 -1.43 -0.23 -3.81
N TYR A 23 -0.33 -0.98 -3.93
CA TYR A 23 -0.28 -2.16 -4.79
C TYR A 23 -0.78 -3.41 -4.06
N GLU A 24 -1.62 -4.19 -4.74
CA GLU A 24 -2.01 -5.55 -4.36
C GLU A 24 -1.57 -6.56 -5.43
N THR A 25 -1.31 -7.78 -4.99
CA THR A 25 -1.05 -8.92 -5.86
C THR A 25 -2.11 -9.98 -5.62
N THR A 26 -3.01 -10.16 -6.58
CA THR A 26 -4.12 -11.13 -6.50
C THR A 26 -4.09 -12.01 -7.74
N GLY A 27 -3.99 -13.34 -7.57
CA GLY A 27 -4.01 -14.30 -8.68
C GLY A 27 -2.93 -14.06 -9.74
N GLY A 28 -1.75 -13.58 -9.35
CA GLY A 28 -0.64 -13.26 -10.26
C GLY A 28 -0.80 -11.96 -11.05
N ARG A 29 -1.97 -11.30 -10.98
CA ARG A 29 -2.19 -9.96 -11.56
C ARG A 29 -1.91 -8.88 -10.54
N ARG A 30 -1.22 -7.83 -10.99
CA ARG A 30 -0.85 -6.66 -10.21
C ARG A 30 -1.94 -5.61 -10.35
N ARG A 31 -2.44 -5.07 -9.23
CA ARG A 31 -3.46 -4.00 -9.25
C ARG A 31 -3.03 -2.87 -8.34
N GLN A 32 -3.08 -1.64 -8.85
CA GLN A 32 -3.05 -0.45 -8.01
C GLN A 32 -4.47 -0.19 -7.52
N VAL A 33 -4.68 -0.27 -6.21
CA VAL A 33 -5.94 0.06 -5.55
C VAL A 33 -5.89 1.51 -5.11
N LYS A 34 -6.99 2.24 -5.29
CA LYS A 34 -7.17 3.62 -4.84
C LYS A 34 -8.47 3.68 -4.06
N GLU A 35 -8.39 4.08 -2.80
CA GLU A 35 -9.50 4.11 -1.86
C GLU A 35 -9.81 5.56 -1.49
N TYR A 36 -11.06 5.94 -1.66
CA TYR A 36 -11.57 7.21 -1.15
C TYR A 36 -11.68 7.12 0.38
N MET A 37 -11.10 8.09 1.07
CA MET A 37 -11.10 8.12 2.54
C MET A 37 -12.13 9.11 3.10
N GLY A 38 -12.32 10.26 2.45
CA GLY A 38 -13.17 11.31 2.97
C GLY A 38 -12.63 12.70 2.69
N ALA A 39 -13.24 13.72 3.31
CA ALA A 39 -12.78 15.10 3.21
C ALA A 39 -11.37 15.24 3.82
N ALA A 40 -10.46 15.89 3.09
CA ALA A 40 -9.07 16.02 3.52
C ALA A 40 -8.92 16.88 4.80
N GLY A 41 -9.87 17.77 5.10
CA GLY A 41 -9.83 18.60 6.31
C GLY A 41 -10.16 17.85 7.61
N ARG A 42 -10.72 16.64 7.51
CA ARG A 42 -11.14 15.87 8.68
C ARG A 42 -9.97 15.16 9.36
N GLN A 43 -9.80 15.39 10.66
CA GLN A 43 -8.72 14.81 11.44
C GLN A 43 -8.82 13.28 11.54
N ASP A 44 -10.01 12.75 11.80
CA ASP A 44 -10.27 11.31 11.89
C ASP A 44 -9.93 10.57 10.58
N ILE A 45 -10.19 11.22 9.43
CA ILE A 45 -9.82 10.71 8.11
C ILE A 45 -8.31 10.67 7.91
N ARG A 46 -7.57 11.68 8.39
CA ARG A 46 -6.10 11.70 8.33
C ARG A 46 -5.47 10.65 9.22
N GLU A 47 -5.97 10.51 10.45
CA GLU A 47 -5.52 9.49 11.40
C GLU A 47 -5.72 8.08 10.84
N GLU A 48 -6.89 7.82 10.23
CA GLU A 48 -7.15 6.56 9.56
C GLU A 48 -6.21 6.31 8.37
N ALA A 49 -5.94 7.32 7.54
CA ALA A 49 -5.00 7.18 6.44
C ALA A 49 -3.57 6.85 6.93
N ILE A 50 -3.12 7.46 8.03
CA ILE A 50 -1.83 7.13 8.67
C ILE A 50 -1.82 5.66 9.09
N ARG A 51 -2.87 5.19 9.76
CA ARG A 51 -2.99 3.77 10.18
C ARG A 51 -2.92 2.82 8.99
N ARG A 52 -3.61 3.12 7.89
CA ARG A 52 -3.61 2.26 6.69
C ARG A 52 -2.24 2.19 6.01
N VAL A 53 -1.57 3.33 5.88
CA VAL A 53 -0.23 3.40 5.28
C VAL A 53 0.80 2.63 6.13
N ASP A 54 0.79 2.82 7.45
CA ASP A 54 1.68 2.06 8.35
C ASP A 54 1.38 0.55 8.31
N ALA A 55 0.10 0.16 8.32
CA ALA A 55 -0.30 -1.24 8.19
C ALA A 55 0.17 -1.86 6.87
N TYR A 56 0.11 -1.11 5.76
CA TYR A 56 0.66 -1.54 4.47
C TYR A 56 2.16 -1.79 4.56
N PHE A 57 2.94 -0.83 5.08
CA PHE A 57 4.40 -0.97 5.15
C PHE A 57 4.82 -2.16 6.03
N ARG A 58 4.15 -2.37 7.17
CA ARG A 58 4.40 -3.53 8.03
C ARG A 58 4.13 -4.86 7.30
N ARG A 59 3.06 -4.93 6.52
CA ARG A 59 2.76 -6.11 5.70
C ARG A 59 3.81 -6.31 4.60
N ALA A 60 4.11 -5.25 3.85
CA ALA A 60 5.08 -5.29 2.76
C ALA A 60 6.48 -5.70 3.24
N ALA A 61 6.91 -5.24 4.43
CA ALA A 61 8.16 -5.66 5.04
C ALA A 61 8.19 -7.17 5.35
N ARG A 62 7.10 -7.73 5.88
CA ARG A 62 6.97 -9.17 6.12
C ARG A 62 7.01 -9.98 4.82
N ASP A 63 6.36 -9.49 3.77
CA ASP A 63 6.35 -10.15 2.47
C ASP A 63 7.73 -10.10 1.81
N LEU A 64 8.44 -8.96 1.90
CA LEU A 64 9.83 -8.83 1.47
C LEU A 64 10.77 -9.80 2.18
N GLU A 65 10.66 -9.88 3.51
CA GLU A 65 11.52 -10.77 4.30
C GLU A 65 11.28 -12.24 3.95
N ARG A 66 10.02 -12.62 3.68
CA ARG A 66 9.69 -13.97 3.19
C ARG A 66 10.31 -14.25 1.82
N LEU A 67 10.10 -13.34 0.86
CA LEU A 67 10.65 -13.46 -0.48
C LEU A 67 12.18 -13.53 -0.45
N ARG A 68 12.83 -12.74 0.41
CA ARG A 68 14.28 -12.78 0.64
C ARG A 68 14.73 -14.17 1.09
N LYS A 69 14.09 -14.75 2.11
CA LYS A 69 14.43 -16.10 2.60
C LYS A 69 14.27 -17.16 1.52
N GLU A 70 13.15 -17.13 0.79
CA GLU A 70 12.88 -18.07 -0.30
C GLU A 70 13.92 -17.95 -1.43
N THR A 71 14.26 -16.72 -1.81
CA THR A 71 15.24 -16.43 -2.87
C THR A 71 16.62 -16.92 -2.49
N LEU A 72 17.10 -16.58 -1.28
CA LEU A 72 18.41 -17.03 -0.79
C LEU A 72 18.48 -18.55 -0.69
N ALA A 73 17.40 -19.20 -0.23
CA ALA A 73 17.34 -20.65 -0.15
C ALA A 73 17.32 -21.31 -1.54
N SER A 74 16.72 -20.67 -2.55
CA SER A 74 16.76 -21.16 -3.95
C SER A 74 18.18 -21.13 -4.49
N ILE A 75 18.87 -19.99 -4.35
CA ILE A 75 20.25 -19.80 -4.77
C ILE A 75 21.16 -20.84 -4.10
N ALA A 76 21.02 -21.04 -2.79
CA ALA A 76 21.82 -22.02 -2.05
C ALA A 76 21.58 -23.48 -2.52
N ARG A 77 20.41 -23.79 -3.08
CA ARG A 77 20.09 -25.09 -3.68
C ARG A 77 20.52 -25.22 -5.15
N GLY A 78 21.14 -24.19 -5.72
CA GLY A 78 21.55 -24.17 -7.13
C GLY A 78 20.38 -24.06 -8.12
N ARG A 79 19.26 -23.43 -7.72
CA ARG A 79 18.13 -23.09 -8.60
C ARG A 79 17.91 -21.59 -8.67
#